data_AF-A0A0P7UC23-F1
#
_entry.id   AF-A0A0P7UC23-F1
#
_cell.length_a   1.000
_cell.length_b   1.000
_cell.length_c   1.000
_cell.angle_alpha   90.00
_cell.angle_beta   90.00
_cell.angle_gamma   90.00
#
_symmetry.space_group_name_H-M   'P 1'
#
loop_
_entity.id
_entity.type
_entity.pdbx_description
1 polymer ?
#
loop_
_entity_poly.entity_id
_entity_poly.type
_entity_poly.pdbx_seq_one_letter_code
_entity_poly.pdbx_strand_id
1 'polypeptide(L)'
;CLVCASLLFSRMERDASFAQRKAERATVRTHFRDKYRLPKNELDETQIQQAGQEVELPTELAKMIAEDNQEEAHKRSVLGQLSNIQNVDLDQLKDKAQATLEDIRHSAEKCSVM
;
A
#
# COMPACT_ATOMS: atom_id res chain seq x y z
N CYS A 1 34.02 31.35 19.36
CA CYS A 1 34.69 31.07 18.07
C CYS A 1 33.69 30.58 17.04
N LEU A 2 33.73 31.11 15.81
CA LEU A 2 32.86 30.71 14.69
C LEU A 2 32.85 29.19 14.45
N VAL A 3 34.00 28.53 14.63
CA VAL A 3 34.16 27.08 14.50
C VAL A 3 33.26 26.29 15.46
N CYS A 4 33.11 26.72 16.72
CA CYS A 4 32.20 26.05 17.66
C CYS A 4 30.74 26.19 17.23
N ALA A 5 30.34 27.35 16.69
CA ALA A 5 28.99 27.57 16.22
C ALA A 5 28.65 26.68 15.00
N SER A 6 29.58 26.55 14.04
CA SER A 6 29.42 25.64 12.91
C SER A 6 29.33 24.17 13.35
N LEU A 7 30.15 23.75 14.32
CA LEU A 7 30.13 22.38 14.83
C LEU A 7 28.82 22.04 15.56
N LEU A 8 28.28 23.00 16.32
CA LEU A 8 26.97 22.92 16.98
C LEU A 8 25.85 22.79 15.96
N PHE A 9 25.83 23.64 14.93
CA PHE A 9 24.82 23.59 13.88
C PHE A 9 24.82 22.25 13.14
N SER A 10 25.99 21.78 12.67
CA SER A 10 26.09 20.48 12.01
C SER A 10 25.76 19.30 12.94
N ARG A 11 25.97 19.44 14.26
CA ARG A 11 25.55 18.44 15.24
C ARG A 11 24.03 18.41 15.39
N MET A 12 23.38 19.57 15.52
CA MET A 12 21.93 19.66 15.62
C MET A 12 21.23 19.10 14.38
N GLU A 13 21.73 19.40 13.19
CA GLU A 13 21.19 18.88 11.93
C GLU A 13 21.29 17.34 11.84
N ARG A 14 22.42 16.79 12.27
CA ARG A 14 22.59 15.33 12.37
C ARG A 14 21.65 14.73 13.41
N ASP A 15 21.61 15.29 14.61
CA ASP A 15 20.78 14.79 15.72
C ASP A 15 19.29 14.79 15.33
N ALA A 16 18.83 15.81 14.60
CA ALA A 16 17.48 15.86 14.03
C ALA A 16 17.24 14.74 13.00
N SER A 17 18.20 14.53 12.08
CA SER A 17 18.10 13.45 11.09
C SER A 17 18.07 12.05 11.72
N PHE A 18 18.81 11.86 12.82
CA PHE A 18 18.83 10.60 13.57
C PHE A 18 17.52 10.39 14.34
N ALA A 19 16.98 11.45 14.95
CA ALA A 19 15.69 11.40 15.64
C ALA A 19 14.56 11.02 14.66
N GLN A 20 14.54 11.62 13.47
CA GLN A 20 13.58 11.31 12.41
C GLN A 20 13.68 9.84 11.98
N ARG A 21 14.87 9.38 11.58
CA ARG A 21 15.08 7.98 11.14
C ARG A 21 14.75 6.96 12.23
N LYS A 22 14.97 7.31 13.49
CA LYS A 22 14.65 6.46 14.64
C LYS A 22 13.13 6.33 14.83
N ALA A 23 12.40 7.44 14.67
CA ALA A 23 10.95 7.42 14.70
C ALA A 23 10.35 6.69 13.49
N GLU A 24 10.86 6.88 12.27
CA GLU A 24 10.41 6.15 11.08
C GLU A 24 10.54 4.64 11.27
N ARG A 25 11.68 4.19 11.83
CA ARG A 25 11.91 2.78 12.16
C ARG A 25 10.95 2.26 13.23
N ALA A 26 10.60 3.08 14.22
CA ALA A 26 9.62 2.74 15.24
C ALA A 26 8.21 2.62 14.63
N THR A 27 7.82 3.54 13.75
CA THR A 27 6.54 3.48 13.01
C THR A 27 6.42 2.19 12.18
N VAL A 28 7.46 1.84 11.43
CA VAL A 28 7.50 0.57 10.66
C VAL A 28 7.33 -0.64 11.58
N ARG A 29 8.03 -0.66 12.72
CA ARG A 29 7.91 -1.72 13.72
C ARG A 29 6.50 -1.83 14.31
N THR A 30 5.82 -0.71 14.54
CA THR A 30 4.42 -0.69 15.02
C THR A 30 3.48 -1.23 13.95
N HIS A 31 3.62 -0.78 12.70
CA HIS A 31 2.80 -1.25 11.58
C HIS A 31 2.89 -2.78 11.36
N PHE A 32 4.09 -3.35 11.46
CA PHE A 32 4.26 -4.80 11.37
C PHE A 32 3.65 -5.55 12.55
N ARG A 33 3.70 -4.99 13.78
CA ARG A 33 3.04 -5.60 14.93
C ARG A 33 1.53 -5.65 14.74
N ASP A 34 0.93 -4.56 14.26
CA ASP A 34 -0.50 -4.51 13.98
C ASP A 34 -0.89 -5.48 12.86
N LYS A 35 -0.12 -5.54 11.75
CA LYS A 35 -0.35 -6.46 10.62
C LYS A 35 -0.43 -7.92 11.04
N TYR A 36 0.45 -8.34 11.96
CA TYR A 36 0.55 -9.73 12.42
C TYR A 36 -0.08 -9.95 13.81
N ARG A 37 -0.80 -8.97 14.36
CA ARG A 37 -1.46 -9.00 15.68
C ARG A 37 -0.51 -9.37 16.83
N LEU A 38 0.73 -8.88 16.79
CA LEU A 38 1.67 -9.03 17.89
C LEU A 38 1.37 -8.02 19.01
N PRO A 39 1.75 -8.33 20.27
CA PRO A 39 1.68 -7.38 21.36
C PRO A 39 2.46 -6.09 21.05
N LYS A 40 1.84 -4.96 21.40
CA LYS A 40 2.46 -3.62 21.28
C LYS A 40 3.68 -3.51 22.19
N ASN A 41 4.58 -2.60 21.83
CA ASN A 41 5.78 -2.31 22.60
C ASN A 41 5.85 -0.82 22.94
N GLU A 42 5.74 -0.50 24.22
CA GLU A 42 5.76 0.86 24.78
C GLU A 42 7.03 1.64 24.39
N LEU A 43 8.16 0.94 24.18
CA LEU A 43 9.41 1.57 23.76
C LEU A 43 9.34 2.13 22.34
N ASP A 44 8.50 1.58 21.47
CA ASP A 44 8.33 2.08 20.11
C ASP A 44 7.38 3.29 20.11
N GLU A 45 6.32 3.26 20.94
CA GLU A 45 5.42 4.40 21.10
C GLU A 45 6.15 5.63 21.67
N THR A 46 7.01 5.44 22.66
CA THR A 46 7.84 6.54 23.21
C THR A 46 8.82 7.10 22.18
N GLN A 47 9.40 6.28 21.30
CA GLN A 47 10.30 6.75 20.24
C GLN A 47 9.58 7.54 19.15
N ILE A 48 8.32 7.20 18.85
CA ILE A 48 7.48 7.96 17.92
C ILE A 48 7.08 9.29 18.55
N GLN A 49 6.65 9.30 19.81
CA GLN A 49 6.26 10.51 20.53
C GLN A 49 7.43 11.49 20.74
N GLN A 50 8.65 10.98 20.97
CA GLN A 50 9.86 11.79 21.16
C GLN A 50 10.27 12.60 19.92
N ALA A 51 9.86 12.18 18.73
CA ALA A 51 10.13 12.96 17.52
C ALA A 51 9.25 14.22 17.41
N GLY A 52 8.16 14.32 18.19
CA GLY A 52 7.30 15.51 18.30
C GLY A 52 6.61 15.95 16.99
N GLN A 53 6.89 15.26 15.89
CA GLN A 53 6.39 15.47 14.55
C GLN A 53 5.60 14.22 14.16
N GLU A 54 4.52 14.37 13.41
CA GLU A 54 3.72 13.25 12.91
C GLU A 54 4.60 12.40 11.97
N VAL A 55 5.23 11.36 12.52
CA VAL A 55 6.15 10.51 11.78
C VAL A 55 5.35 9.46 11.04
N GLU A 56 4.82 9.89 9.89
CA GLU A 56 4.21 9.02 8.90
C GLU A 56 5.23 7.99 8.39
N LEU A 57 4.74 6.86 7.90
CA LEU A 57 5.60 5.90 7.22
C LEU A 57 6.34 6.59 6.07
N PRO A 58 7.64 6.30 5.87
CA PRO A 58 8.39 6.84 4.74
C PRO A 58 7.62 6.67 3.43
N THR A 59 7.52 7.74 2.63
CA THR A 59 6.64 7.83 1.46
C THR A 59 6.86 6.69 0.46
N GLU A 60 8.11 6.28 0.28
CA GLU A 60 8.49 5.15 -0.58
C GLU A 60 7.94 3.81 -0.07
N LEU A 61 7.94 3.60 1.25
CA LEU A 61 7.36 2.40 1.87
C LEU A 61 5.83 2.43 1.81
N ALA A 62 5.22 3.59 2.03
CA ALA A 62 3.77 3.75 1.89
C ALA A 62 3.31 3.44 0.46
N LYS A 63 4.08 3.89 -0.54
CA LYS A 63 3.82 3.61 -1.96
C LYS A 63 3.93 2.13 -2.29
N MET A 64 5.01 1.46 -1.86
CA MET A 64 5.19 0.01 -2.08
C MET A 64 4.05 -0.82 -1.44
N ILE A 65 3.60 -0.44 -0.23
CA ILE A 65 2.47 -1.10 0.42
C ILE A 65 1.16 -0.89 -0.36
N ALA A 66 0.93 0.31 -0.90
CA ALA A 66 -0.26 0.60 -1.69
C ALA A 66 -0.31 -0.21 -2.99
N GLU A 67 0.83 -0.31 -3.68
CA GLU A 67 0.99 -1.11 -4.90
C GLU A 67 0.78 -2.62 -4.61
N ASP A 68 1.43 -3.16 -3.57
CA ASP A 68 1.28 -4.56 -3.15
C ASP A 68 -0.18 -4.88 -2.76
N ASN A 69 -0.86 -3.98 -2.03
CA ASN A 69 -2.25 -4.19 -1.64
C ASN A 69 -3.20 -4.19 -2.86
N GLN A 70 -2.94 -3.38 -3.88
CA GLN A 70 -3.72 -3.40 -5.12
C GLN A 70 -3.51 -4.69 -5.89
N GLU A 71 -2.28 -5.18 -5.99
CA GLU A 71 -1.95 -6.42 -6.67
C GLU A 71 -2.57 -7.64 -5.94
N GLU A 72 -2.46 -7.69 -4.62
CA GLU A 72 -3.07 -8.75 -3.80
C GLU A 72 -4.60 -8.68 -3.81
N ALA A 73 -5.20 -7.49 -3.87
CA ALA A 73 -6.64 -7.35 -4.06
C ALA A 73 -7.10 -7.86 -5.43
N HIS A 74 -6.32 -7.59 -6.49
CA HIS A 74 -6.59 -8.10 -7.83
C HIS A 74 -6.51 -9.64 -7.87
N LYS A 75 -5.49 -10.24 -7.26
CA LYS A 75 -5.34 -11.70 -7.14
C LYS A 75 -6.45 -12.35 -6.31
N ARG A 76 -6.91 -11.68 -5.25
CA ARG A 76 -8.04 -12.14 -4.41
C ARG A 76 -9.40 -11.97 -5.09
N SER A 77 -9.51 -11.08 -6.06
CA SER A 77 -10.72 -10.92 -6.85
C SER A 77 -11.04 -12.20 -7.63
N VAL A 78 -12.32 -12.45 -7.90
CA VAL A 78 -12.80 -13.64 -8.62
C VAL A 78 -12.06 -13.79 -9.96
N LEU A 79 -11.79 -12.67 -10.65
CA LEU A 79 -11.06 -12.67 -11.91
C LEU A 79 -9.59 -13.11 -11.74
N GLY A 80 -8.92 -12.67 -10.66
CA GLY A 80 -7.58 -13.11 -10.30
C GLY A 80 -7.53 -14.59 -9.94
N GLN A 81 -8.54 -15.11 -9.25
CA GLN A 81 -8.64 -16.54 -8.94
C GLN A 81 -8.81 -17.41 -10.19
N LEU A 82 -9.57 -16.94 -11.19
CA LEU A 82 -9.74 -17.62 -12.48
C LEU A 82 -8.45 -17.67 -13.29
N SER A 83 -7.60 -16.64 -13.19
CA SER A 83 -6.30 -16.60 -13.87
C SER A 83 -5.30 -17.66 -13.37
N ASN A 84 -5.54 -18.23 -12.18
CA ASN A 84 -4.69 -19.26 -11.57
C ASN A 84 -5.11 -20.70 -11.94
N ILE A 85 -6.19 -20.86 -12.72
CA ILE A 85 -6.70 -22.17 -13.17
C ILE A 85 -5.97 -22.55 -14.47
N GLN A 86 -5.33 -23.71 -14.48
CA GLN A 86 -4.70 -24.23 -15.70
C GLN A 86 -5.78 -24.45 -16.77
N ASN A 87 -5.55 -23.91 -17.98
CA ASN A 87 -6.40 -24.02 -19.18
C ASN A 87 -7.62 -23.08 -19.27
N VAL A 88 -7.67 -21.97 -18.52
CA VAL A 88 -8.67 -20.92 -18.75
C VAL A 88 -8.07 -19.78 -19.56
N ASP A 89 -8.44 -19.71 -20.84
CA ASP A 89 -8.11 -18.58 -21.71
C ASP A 89 -9.10 -17.43 -21.45
N LEU A 90 -8.65 -16.44 -20.69
CA LEU A 90 -9.48 -15.28 -20.29
C LEU A 90 -9.88 -14.42 -21.49
N ASP A 91 -9.07 -14.38 -22.55
CA ASP A 91 -9.39 -13.61 -23.75
C ASP A 91 -10.58 -14.25 -24.49
N GLN A 92 -10.58 -15.57 -24.64
CA GLN A 92 -11.73 -16.28 -25.22
C GLN A 92 -13.01 -16.15 -24.39
N LEU A 93 -12.88 -16.16 -23.05
CA LEU A 93 -14.03 -15.98 -22.17
C LEU A 93 -14.62 -14.56 -22.30
N LYS A 94 -13.75 -13.55 -22.38
CA LYS A 94 -14.14 -12.16 -22.59
C LYS A 94 -14.81 -11.96 -23.94
N ASP A 95 -14.26 -12.52 -25.02
CA ASP A 95 -14.84 -12.42 -26.36
C ASP A 95 -16.22 -13.08 -26.41
N LYS A 96 -16.38 -14.27 -25.81
CA LYS A 96 -17.67 -14.96 -25.71
C LYS A 96 -18.69 -14.21 -24.84
N ALA A 97 -18.26 -13.64 -23.72
CA ALA A 97 -19.12 -12.84 -22.85
C ALA A 97 -19.56 -11.55 -23.56
N GLN A 98 -18.66 -10.90 -24.30
CA GLN A 98 -18.96 -9.68 -25.04
C GLN A 98 -19.90 -9.96 -26.22
N ALA A 99 -19.68 -11.04 -26.96
CA ALA A 99 -20.59 -11.48 -28.02
C ALA A 99 -21.99 -11.80 -27.49
N THR A 100 -22.09 -12.56 -26.39
CA THR A 100 -23.39 -12.89 -25.78
C THR A 100 -24.12 -11.66 -25.23
N LEU A 101 -23.39 -10.66 -24.71
CA LEU A 101 -23.99 -9.42 -24.22
C LEU A 101 -24.55 -8.57 -25.38
N GLU A 102 -23.83 -8.47 -26.50
CA GLU A 102 -24.31 -7.81 -27.72
C GLU A 102 -25.51 -8.57 -28.32
N ASP A 103 -25.49 -9.90 -28.34
CA ASP A 103 -26.63 -10.71 -28.80
C ASP A 103 -27.88 -10.50 -27.91
N ILE A 104 -27.71 -10.46 -26.59
CA ILE A 104 -28.80 -10.17 -25.64
C ILE A 104 -29.30 -8.74 -25.86
N ARG A 105 -28.42 -7.77 -26.02
CA ARG A 105 -28.77 -6.37 -26.29
C ARG A 105 -29.57 -6.26 -27.58
N HIS A 106 -29.12 -6.89 -28.65
CA HIS A 106 -29.82 -6.91 -29.93
C HIS A 106 -31.18 -7.60 -29.82
N SER A 107 -31.29 -8.67 -29.03
CA SER A 107 -32.56 -9.35 -28.74
C SER A 107 -33.51 -8.46 -27.93
N ALA A 108 -33.00 -7.70 -26.96
CA ALA A 108 -33.79 -6.81 -26.12
C ALA A 108 -34.29 -5.58 -26.91
N GLU A 109 -33.46 -5.02 -27.79
CA GLU A 109 -33.83 -3.95 -28.72
C GLU A 109 -34.94 -4.42 -29.67
N LYS A 110 -34.85 -5.66 -30.17
CA LYS A 110 -35.88 -6.26 -31.04
C LYS A 110 -37.18 -6.61 -30.29
N CYS A 111 -37.12 -6.87 -28.98
CA CYS A 111 -38.27 -7.14 -28.12
C CYS A 111 -39.00 -5.85 -27.69
N SER A 112 -38.32 -4.71 -27.65
CA SER A 112 -38.92 -3.40 -27.31
C SER A 112 -39.92 -2.86 -28.36
N VAL A 113 -40.05 -3.54 -29.50
CA VAL A 113 -40.94 -3.17 -30.63
C VAL A 113 -42.11 -4.15 -30.79
N MET A 114 -42.40 -4.99 -29.77
CA MET A 114 -43.65 -5.78 -29.70
C MET A 114 -44.58 -5.28 -28.60
#